data_AF-A0A933T928-F1
#
_entry.id   AF-A0A933T928-F1
#
_cell.length_a   1.000
_cell.length_b   1.000
_cell.length_c   1.000
_cell.angle_alpha   90.00
_cell.angle_beta   90.00
_cell.angle_gamma   90.00
#
_symmetry.space_group_name_H-M   'P 1'
#
loop_
_entity.id
_entity.type
_entity.pdbx_description
1 polymer ?
#
loop_
_entity_poly.entity_id
_entity_poly.type
_entity_poly.pdbx_seq_one_letter_code
_entity_poly.pdbx_strand_id
1 'polypeptide(L)'
;MTKEIFPEGEAVFRHKPHSAELFTITIDEIDKAGESFIGIIRIDEPDAAYFLFFLRGDAYAAGYITNGRPMPLSIKDFVQHMSVVTDKRTLSLSKIDPVLLKGMLVFLQREPSLKATTDMINLENILSHIKAENAPAFVVLKKNNMYNFFYFHSGEPKMAHFADASWMQAETSPQQEEIPLLEQVLLYAYPPDKTPVEVMVYRDIKTSEASDTSEIKQFLISDSLLADRKKIIEQAPVETPAPKEEKAVRLRIEVTEGPQKGSKFNVPLPCTIGRRDADLRIRDMTVSKRHASLEASGKNIIFKDLDSTNGSMVNGKQVKETELSNGDIIQIGDTALKIQFVTN
;
A
#
# COMPACT_ATOMS: atom_id res chain seq x y z
N MET A 1 13.89 -4.52 8.79
CA MET A 1 14.06 -4.62 7.32
C MET A 1 14.48 -3.26 6.78
N THR A 2 15.10 -3.18 5.60
CA THR A 2 15.48 -1.89 5.01
C THR A 2 14.24 -1.22 4.40
N LYS A 3 13.97 0.01 4.80
CA LYS A 3 12.81 0.82 4.37
C LYS A 3 12.81 1.02 2.85
N GLU A 4 11.67 0.85 2.19
CA GLU A 4 11.56 1.09 0.75
C GLU A 4 11.55 2.60 0.41
N ILE A 5 12.24 2.95 -0.67
CA ILE A 5 12.47 4.33 -1.10
C ILE A 5 11.91 4.49 -2.51
N PHE A 6 10.93 5.38 -2.64
CA PHE A 6 10.25 5.71 -3.90
C PHE A 6 10.69 7.09 -4.38
N PRO A 7 10.49 7.41 -5.67
CA PRO A 7 10.73 8.76 -6.14
C PRO A 7 9.84 9.73 -5.36
N GLU A 8 10.45 10.80 -4.86
CA GLU A 8 9.76 11.81 -4.07
C GLU A 8 9.69 13.11 -4.86
N GLY A 9 8.60 13.85 -4.73
CA GLY A 9 8.51 15.19 -5.30
C GLY A 9 9.09 16.26 -4.39
N GLU A 10 8.69 17.51 -4.65
CA GLU A 10 9.07 18.67 -3.86
C GLU A 10 8.51 18.55 -2.45
N ALA A 11 9.40 18.47 -1.46
CA ALA A 11 9.00 18.39 -0.06
C ALA A 11 8.35 19.70 0.39
N VAL A 12 7.15 19.58 0.97
CA VAL A 12 6.64 20.61 1.88
C VAL A 12 7.28 20.40 3.26
N PHE A 13 7.32 19.14 3.72
CA PHE A 13 8.13 18.70 4.86
C PHE A 13 8.39 17.19 4.81
N ARG A 14 9.44 16.72 5.50
CA ARG A 14 9.79 15.29 5.59
C ARG A 14 9.94 14.83 7.04
N HIS A 15 9.52 13.60 7.30
CA HIS A 15 9.77 12.83 8.52
C HIS A 15 9.45 13.56 9.84
N LYS A 16 8.42 14.40 9.85
CA LYS A 16 7.95 14.99 11.10
C LYS A 16 7.25 13.93 11.95
N PRO A 17 7.43 13.90 13.28
CA PRO A 17 6.66 13.00 14.14
C PRO A 17 5.16 13.16 13.88
N HIS A 18 4.44 12.05 13.73
CA HIS A 18 2.99 12.10 13.53
C HIS A 18 2.30 12.68 14.77
N SER A 19 1.37 13.60 14.54
CA SER A 19 0.37 13.99 15.51
C SER A 19 -0.93 14.30 14.78
N ALA A 20 -2.08 14.09 15.42
CA ALA A 20 -3.36 14.45 14.81
C ALA A 20 -3.46 15.96 14.53
N GLU A 21 -2.72 16.80 15.25
CA GLU A 21 -2.63 18.25 14.98
C GLU A 21 -1.85 18.52 13.69
N LEU A 22 -0.68 17.90 13.53
CA LEU A 22 0.12 18.03 12.33
C LEU A 22 -0.67 17.52 11.11
N PHE A 23 -1.35 16.38 11.23
CA PHE A 23 -2.18 15.86 10.14
C PHE A 23 -3.31 16.83 9.77
N THR A 24 -4.00 17.41 10.76
CA THR A 24 -5.05 18.43 10.52
C THR A 24 -4.48 19.65 9.79
N ILE A 25 -3.38 20.22 10.27
CA ILE A 25 -2.72 21.37 9.63
C ILE A 25 -2.31 21.03 8.18
N THR A 26 -1.85 19.79 7.96
CA THR A 26 -1.48 19.31 6.62
C THR A 26 -2.69 19.28 5.69
N ILE A 27 -3.86 18.82 6.15
CA ILE A 27 -5.10 18.84 5.35
C ILE A 27 -5.53 20.29 5.06
N ASP A 28 -5.50 21.18 6.05
CA ASP A 28 -5.81 22.61 5.85
C ASP A 28 -4.90 23.29 4.82
N GLU A 29 -3.60 22.94 4.80
CA GLU A 29 -2.64 23.43 3.80
C GLU A 29 -2.98 22.98 2.39
N ILE A 30 -3.44 21.73 2.23
CA ILE A 30 -3.87 21.17 0.95
C ILE A 30 -5.16 21.86 0.47
N ASP A 31 -6.14 22.01 1.35
CA ASP A 31 -7.41 22.67 1.06
C ASP A 31 -7.22 24.13 0.63
N LYS A 32 -6.30 24.85 1.30
CA LYS A 32 -5.93 26.23 0.91
C LYS A 32 -5.27 26.29 -0.47
N ALA A 33 -4.49 25.28 -0.85
CA ALA A 33 -3.89 25.21 -2.18
C ALA A 33 -4.93 24.84 -3.27
N GLY A 34 -6.01 24.17 -2.89
CA GLY A 34 -7.17 23.89 -3.73
C GLY A 34 -6.83 23.11 -5.00
N GLU A 35 -7.48 23.48 -6.12
CA GLU A 35 -7.35 22.76 -7.40
C GLU A 35 -5.93 22.70 -7.97
N SER A 36 -5.02 23.55 -7.49
CA SER A 36 -3.62 23.55 -7.91
C SER A 36 -2.79 22.43 -7.26
N PHE A 37 -3.30 21.81 -6.19
CA PHE A 37 -2.53 20.85 -5.41
C PHE A 37 -2.59 19.43 -6.00
N ILE A 38 -1.42 18.86 -6.25
CA ILE A 38 -1.22 17.44 -6.55
C ILE A 38 -0.11 16.96 -5.65
N GLY A 39 -0.37 15.95 -4.84
CA GLY A 39 0.55 15.63 -3.75
C GLY A 39 0.32 14.29 -3.10
N ILE A 40 1.23 13.95 -2.21
CA ILE A 40 1.21 12.72 -1.42
C ILE A 40 1.46 13.09 0.03
N ILE A 41 0.59 12.60 0.91
CA ILE A 41 0.92 12.38 2.31
C ILE A 41 1.52 10.98 2.42
N ARG A 42 2.77 10.89 2.89
CA ARG A 42 3.46 9.63 3.15
C ARG A 42 3.64 9.45 4.65
N ILE A 43 3.39 8.22 5.11
CA ILE A 43 3.48 7.86 6.53
C ILE A 43 4.37 6.66 6.65
N ASP A 44 5.49 6.83 7.35
CA ASP A 44 6.44 5.75 7.55
C ASP A 44 6.27 5.15 8.94
N GLU A 45 6.10 3.85 8.95
CA GLU A 45 6.12 2.95 10.11
C GLU A 45 7.34 2.02 10.01
N PRO A 46 7.70 1.29 11.09
CA PRO A 46 8.83 0.37 11.07
C PRO A 46 8.78 -0.69 9.95
N ASP A 47 7.59 -1.21 9.64
CA ASP A 47 7.40 -2.32 8.70
C ASP A 47 6.46 -2.00 7.52
N ALA A 48 6.03 -0.74 7.41
CA ALA A 48 5.11 -0.29 6.36
C ALA A 48 5.28 1.19 6.00
N ALA A 49 4.89 1.54 4.78
CA ALA A 49 4.71 2.92 4.36
C ALA A 49 3.29 3.10 3.81
N TYR A 50 2.55 4.08 4.31
CA TYR A 50 1.20 4.41 3.86
C TYR A 50 1.22 5.67 3.02
N PHE A 51 0.30 5.76 2.07
CA PHE A 51 0.20 6.84 1.11
C PHE A 51 -1.25 7.28 0.98
N LEU A 52 -1.48 8.59 1.09
CA LEU A 52 -2.72 9.24 0.69
C LEU A 52 -2.40 10.22 -0.43
N PHE A 53 -3.04 9.99 -1.57
CA PHE A 53 -2.82 10.74 -2.81
C PHE A 53 -3.87 11.81 -2.96
N PHE A 54 -3.44 12.99 -3.40
CA PHE A 54 -4.31 14.12 -3.66
C PHE A 54 -4.21 14.54 -5.13
N LEU A 55 -5.36 14.80 -5.73
CA LEU A 55 -5.49 15.30 -7.10
C LEU A 55 -6.42 16.49 -7.11
N ARG A 56 -5.90 17.66 -7.47
CA ARG A 56 -6.62 18.94 -7.47
C ARG A 56 -7.17 19.29 -6.07
N GLY A 57 -6.36 19.09 -5.06
CA GLY A 57 -6.71 19.34 -3.65
C GLY A 57 -7.57 18.24 -3.01
N ASP A 58 -8.28 17.44 -3.80
CA ASP A 58 -9.12 16.37 -3.26
C ASP A 58 -8.31 15.11 -2.94
N ALA A 59 -8.62 14.45 -1.83
CA ALA A 59 -8.18 13.09 -1.58
C ALA A 59 -8.69 12.17 -2.70
N TYR A 60 -7.79 11.45 -3.35
CA TYR A 60 -8.06 10.75 -4.61
C TYR A 60 -7.94 9.23 -4.46
N ALA A 61 -6.91 8.75 -3.76
CA ALA A 61 -6.71 7.33 -3.50
C ALA A 61 -5.82 7.14 -2.27
N ALA A 62 -5.83 5.94 -1.70
CA ALA A 62 -4.90 5.55 -0.65
C ALA A 62 -4.34 4.14 -0.89
N GLY A 63 -3.23 3.86 -0.23
CA GLY A 63 -2.58 2.55 -0.29
C GLY A 63 -1.46 2.46 0.73
N TYR A 64 -0.90 1.28 0.86
CA TYR A 64 0.28 1.06 1.69
C TYR A 64 1.16 0.00 1.09
N ILE A 65 2.41 -0.03 1.55
CA ILE A 65 3.41 -1.00 1.14
C ILE A 65 3.96 -1.63 2.41
N THR A 66 3.88 -2.94 2.50
CA THR A 66 4.50 -3.71 3.58
C THR A 66 5.26 -4.89 3.00
N ASN A 67 6.48 -5.14 3.49
CA ASN A 67 7.35 -6.19 2.98
C ASN A 67 7.54 -6.14 1.45
N GLY A 68 7.62 -4.93 0.88
CA GLY A 68 7.74 -4.69 -0.55
C GLY A 68 6.53 -5.06 -1.39
N ARG A 69 5.37 -5.27 -0.75
CA ARG A 69 4.12 -5.57 -1.43
C ARG A 69 3.19 -4.37 -1.36
N PRO A 70 2.84 -3.77 -2.50
CA PRO A 70 1.81 -2.75 -2.56
C PRO A 70 0.43 -3.35 -2.28
N MET A 71 -0.38 -2.60 -1.54
CA MET A 71 -1.75 -2.96 -1.18
C MET A 71 -2.64 -1.72 -1.30
N PRO A 72 -3.79 -1.81 -2.00
CA PRO A 72 -4.76 -0.72 -2.00
C PRO A 72 -5.38 -0.55 -0.62
N LEU A 73 -5.78 0.68 -0.29
CA LEU A 73 -6.45 1.04 0.96
C LEU A 73 -7.58 2.03 0.64
N SER A 74 -8.72 1.93 1.32
CA SER A 74 -9.74 2.97 1.22
C SER A 74 -9.23 4.25 1.90
N ILE A 75 -9.73 5.42 1.48
CA ILE A 75 -9.30 6.67 2.11
C ILE A 75 -9.81 6.72 3.56
N LYS A 76 -11.00 6.18 3.81
CA LYS A 76 -11.57 6.05 5.16
C LYS A 76 -10.67 5.22 6.08
N ASP A 77 -10.23 4.05 5.63
CA ASP A 77 -9.35 3.20 6.43
C ASP A 77 -7.99 3.86 6.67
N PHE A 78 -7.48 4.62 5.69
CA PHE A 78 -6.27 5.43 5.88
C PHE A 78 -6.46 6.46 6.99
N VAL A 79 -7.58 7.21 6.98
CA VAL A 79 -7.85 8.25 7.99
C VAL A 79 -8.09 7.64 9.37
N GLN A 80 -8.79 6.50 9.45
CA GLN A 80 -8.97 5.75 10.69
C GLN A 80 -7.63 5.26 11.25
N HIS A 81 -6.77 4.70 10.39
CA HIS A 81 -5.41 4.31 10.76
C HIS A 81 -4.63 5.49 11.34
N MET A 82 -4.86 6.70 10.82
CA MET A 82 -4.22 7.94 11.31
C MET A 82 -4.72 8.48 12.63
N SER A 83 -5.90 8.06 13.05
CA SER A 83 -6.46 8.44 14.34
C SER A 83 -5.78 7.70 15.51
N VAL A 84 -5.05 6.62 15.24
CA VAL A 84 -4.29 5.86 16.25
C VAL A 84 -3.02 6.63 16.65
N VAL A 85 -2.91 6.95 17.95
CA VAL A 85 -1.77 7.67 18.52
C VAL A 85 -0.59 6.71 18.70
N THR A 86 0.53 7.02 18.05
CA THR A 86 1.81 6.30 18.24
C THR A 86 2.98 7.23 17.95
N ASP A 87 4.06 7.06 18.72
CA ASP A 87 5.33 7.77 18.60
C ASP A 87 6.26 7.21 17.52
N LYS A 88 5.90 6.07 16.91
CA LYS A 88 6.74 5.36 15.92
C LYS A 88 6.43 5.72 14.47
N ARG A 89 5.62 6.75 14.23
CA ARG A 89 5.20 7.19 12.89
C ARG A 89 5.82 8.52 12.54
N THR A 90 6.24 8.64 11.28
CA THR A 90 6.61 9.94 10.71
C THR A 90 5.73 10.28 9.52
N LEU A 91 5.39 11.56 9.40
CA LEU A 91 4.57 12.15 8.35
C LEU A 91 5.48 12.97 7.42
N SER A 92 5.23 12.85 6.13
CA SER A 92 5.83 13.68 5.09
C SER A 92 4.73 14.17 4.14
N LEU A 93 4.84 15.42 3.71
CA LEU A 93 4.00 16.00 2.65
C LEU A 93 4.89 16.41 1.49
N SER A 94 4.54 15.97 0.28
CA SER A 94 5.24 16.35 -0.94
C SER A 94 4.27 16.74 -2.04
N LYS A 95 4.59 17.81 -2.76
CA LYS A 95 3.98 18.12 -4.06
C LYS A 95 4.62 17.27 -5.13
N ILE A 96 3.81 16.71 -6.01
CA ILE A 96 4.28 15.86 -7.11
C ILE A 96 3.64 16.29 -8.42
N ASP A 97 4.28 15.97 -9.54
CA ASP A 97 3.66 16.15 -10.84
C ASP A 97 2.64 15.02 -11.15
N PRO A 98 1.74 15.21 -12.13
CA PRO A 98 0.72 14.22 -12.48
C PRO A 98 1.28 12.88 -12.96
N VAL A 99 2.49 12.86 -13.53
CA VAL A 99 3.11 11.64 -14.05
C VAL A 99 3.58 10.78 -12.90
N LEU A 100 4.29 11.35 -11.92
CA LEU A 100 4.68 10.64 -10.70
C LEU A 100 3.45 10.12 -9.94
N LEU A 101 2.38 10.91 -9.84
CA LEU A 101 1.12 10.48 -9.21
C LEU A 101 0.61 9.21 -9.90
N LYS A 102 0.54 9.25 -11.23
CA LYS A 102 0.01 8.15 -12.03
C LYS A 102 0.76 6.85 -11.77
N GLY A 103 2.09 6.81 -11.79
CA GLY A 103 2.78 5.52 -11.60
C GLY A 103 2.95 5.11 -10.16
N MET A 104 2.89 6.01 -9.17
CA MET A 104 2.65 5.58 -7.79
C MET A 104 1.31 4.82 -7.68
N LEU A 105 0.26 5.33 -8.33
CA LEU A 105 -1.03 4.64 -8.37
C LEU A 105 -0.98 3.34 -9.19
N VAL A 106 -0.32 3.31 -10.36
CA VAL A 106 -0.15 2.05 -11.12
C VAL A 106 0.61 1.02 -10.27
N PHE A 107 1.70 1.43 -9.61
CA PHE A 107 2.47 0.57 -8.72
C PHE A 107 1.63 0.01 -7.56
N LEU A 108 0.71 0.81 -7.02
CA LEU A 108 -0.16 0.39 -5.92
C LEU A 108 -1.37 -0.45 -6.35
N GLN A 109 -1.91 -0.21 -7.54
CA GLN A 109 -3.21 -0.74 -7.98
C GLN A 109 -3.10 -1.86 -9.02
N ARG A 110 -1.94 -2.03 -9.67
CA ARG A 110 -1.75 -2.96 -10.79
C ARG A 110 -0.67 -3.98 -10.47
N GLU A 111 -0.81 -5.14 -11.07
CA GLU A 111 0.26 -6.13 -11.13
C GLU A 111 1.09 -5.92 -12.40
N PRO A 112 2.42 -6.05 -12.31
CA PRO A 112 3.26 -5.95 -13.49
C PRO A 112 2.99 -7.13 -14.44
N SER A 113 2.92 -6.85 -15.73
CA SER A 113 2.86 -7.87 -16.78
C SER A 113 4.13 -8.70 -16.89
N LEU A 114 5.27 -8.15 -16.44
CA LEU A 114 6.55 -8.83 -16.32
C LEU A 114 7.23 -8.37 -15.03
N LYS A 115 7.73 -9.32 -14.24
CA LYS A 115 8.58 -9.06 -13.08
C LYS A 115 9.75 -10.05 -13.07
N ALA A 116 10.96 -9.57 -13.32
CA ALA A 116 12.16 -10.41 -13.39
C ALA A 116 13.43 -9.58 -13.18
N THR A 117 14.56 -10.22 -12.91
CA THR A 117 15.87 -9.57 -12.79
C THR A 117 16.59 -9.51 -14.13
N THR A 118 17.48 -8.53 -14.31
CA THR A 118 18.18 -8.27 -15.59
C THR A 118 19.11 -9.37 -16.08
N ASP A 119 19.46 -10.34 -15.24
CA ASP A 119 20.17 -11.58 -15.61
C ASP A 119 19.25 -12.65 -16.20
N MET A 120 17.93 -12.54 -16.00
CA MET A 120 16.93 -13.47 -16.51
C MET A 120 16.22 -12.99 -17.79
N ILE A 121 16.39 -11.71 -18.15
CA ILE A 121 15.68 -11.08 -19.27
C ILE A 121 16.61 -10.23 -20.12
N ASN A 122 16.22 -10.00 -21.38
CA ASN A 122 16.83 -8.97 -22.22
C ASN A 122 15.92 -7.73 -22.23
N LEU A 123 16.30 -6.71 -21.43
CA LEU A 123 15.50 -5.49 -21.30
C LEU A 123 15.48 -4.69 -22.60
N GLU A 124 16.59 -4.61 -23.34
CA GLU A 124 16.64 -3.91 -24.63
C GLU A 124 15.60 -4.46 -25.62
N ASN A 125 15.47 -5.79 -25.68
CA ASN A 125 14.45 -6.44 -26.49
C ASN A 125 13.03 -6.08 -26.01
N ILE A 126 12.79 -6.03 -24.70
CA ILE A 126 11.47 -5.64 -24.18
C ILE A 126 11.13 -4.20 -24.55
N LEU A 127 12.09 -3.28 -24.40
CA LEU A 127 11.93 -1.88 -24.77
C LEU A 127 11.73 -1.70 -26.28
N SER A 128 12.43 -2.48 -27.12
CA SER A 128 12.23 -2.44 -28.57
C SER A 128 10.84 -2.92 -29.00
N HIS A 129 10.25 -3.90 -28.29
CA HIS A 129 8.86 -4.31 -28.52
C HIS A 129 7.86 -3.23 -28.09
N ILE A 130 8.07 -2.61 -26.92
CA ILE A 130 7.26 -1.44 -26.48
C ILE A 130 7.26 -0.35 -27.55
N LYS A 131 8.44 -0.07 -28.11
CA LYS A 131 8.63 0.90 -29.20
C LYS A 131 7.91 0.49 -30.48
N ALA A 132 8.11 -0.74 -30.94
CA ALA A 132 7.53 -1.25 -32.19
C ALA A 132 5.99 -1.28 -32.14
N GLU A 133 5.42 -1.59 -30.98
CA GLU A 133 3.97 -1.62 -30.78
C GLU A 133 3.36 -0.21 -30.59
N ASN A 134 4.20 0.82 -30.51
CA ASN A 134 3.80 2.19 -30.17
C ASN A 134 2.99 2.25 -28.86
N ALA A 135 3.30 1.34 -27.92
CA ALA A 135 2.45 1.10 -26.77
C ALA A 135 2.81 2.04 -25.60
N PRO A 136 1.83 2.48 -24.80
CA PRO A 136 2.12 3.05 -23.50
C PRO A 136 2.65 1.95 -22.57
N ALA A 137 3.64 2.29 -21.76
CA ALA A 137 4.15 1.40 -20.73
C ALA A 137 4.66 2.19 -19.52
N PHE A 138 4.70 1.52 -18.39
CA PHE A 138 5.35 2.01 -17.19
C PHE A 138 6.38 0.96 -16.76
N VAL A 139 7.63 1.38 -16.64
CA VAL A 139 8.75 0.50 -16.27
C VAL A 139 9.29 0.96 -14.93
N VAL A 140 9.43 0.03 -14.00
CA VAL A 140 10.01 0.26 -12.69
C VAL A 140 11.30 -0.55 -12.59
N LEU A 141 12.39 0.13 -12.24
CA LEU A 141 13.66 -0.50 -11.93
C LEU A 141 13.89 -0.41 -10.43
N LYS A 142 14.04 -1.56 -9.78
CA LYS A 142 14.34 -1.66 -8.36
C LYS A 142 15.75 -2.19 -8.16
N LYS A 143 16.59 -1.38 -7.54
CA LYS A 143 17.93 -1.75 -7.08
C LYS A 143 17.98 -1.58 -5.57
N ASN A 144 18.33 -2.65 -4.85
CA ASN A 144 18.20 -2.72 -3.40
C ASN A 144 16.75 -2.45 -2.95
N ASN A 145 16.53 -1.33 -2.25
CA ASN A 145 15.25 -0.84 -1.75
C ASN A 145 14.77 0.43 -2.48
N MET A 146 15.50 0.87 -3.52
CA MET A 146 15.21 2.10 -4.27
C MET A 146 14.48 1.77 -5.56
N TYR A 147 13.41 2.51 -5.84
CA TYR A 147 12.57 2.35 -7.02
C TYR A 147 12.70 3.55 -7.94
N ASN A 148 13.04 3.32 -9.20
CA ASN A 148 13.06 4.33 -10.25
C ASN A 148 11.95 4.06 -11.26
N PHE A 149 11.27 5.11 -11.67
CA PHE A 149 10.04 5.07 -12.47
C PHE A 149 10.28 5.68 -13.84
N PHE A 150 9.90 4.97 -14.90
CA PHE A 150 10.05 5.41 -16.28
C PHE A 150 8.73 5.24 -17.02
N TYR A 151 8.25 6.33 -17.63
CA TYR A 151 6.98 6.35 -18.36
C TYR A 151 7.21 6.41 -19.85
N PHE A 152 6.60 5.48 -20.56
CA PHE A 152 6.64 5.37 -22.00
C PHE A 152 5.31 5.83 -22.58
N HIS A 153 5.39 6.70 -23.58
CA HIS A 153 4.25 7.15 -24.36
C HIS A 153 4.63 7.05 -25.84
N SER A 154 3.74 6.42 -26.62
CA SER A 154 4.00 6.13 -28.03
C SER A 154 5.33 5.39 -28.20
N GLY A 155 5.55 4.36 -27.38
CA GLY A 155 6.73 3.49 -27.48
C GLY A 155 8.06 4.06 -26.96
N GLU A 156 8.12 5.34 -26.62
CA GLU A 156 9.36 6.04 -26.21
C GLU A 156 9.27 6.52 -24.76
N PRO A 157 10.37 6.48 -23.98
CA PRO A 157 10.39 7.05 -22.64
C PRO A 157 10.27 8.57 -22.72
N LYS A 158 9.37 9.14 -21.91
CA LYS A 158 9.07 10.59 -21.88
C LYS A 158 9.32 11.25 -20.53
N MET A 159 9.34 10.47 -19.46
CA MET A 159 9.56 10.98 -18.10
C MET A 159 10.23 9.91 -17.25
N ALA A 160 11.10 10.34 -16.35
CA ALA A 160 11.68 9.50 -15.32
C ALA A 160 11.61 10.17 -13.95
N HIS A 161 11.43 9.38 -12.90
CA HIS A 161 11.55 9.83 -11.51
C HIS A 161 12.43 8.86 -10.75
N PHE A 162 13.40 9.39 -10.01
CA PHE A 162 14.44 8.60 -9.35
C PHE A 162 14.28 8.66 -7.83
N ALA A 163 14.29 7.50 -7.19
CA ALA A 163 14.57 7.39 -5.76
C ALA A 163 16.09 7.45 -5.49
N ASP A 164 16.88 6.93 -6.42
CA ASP A 164 18.35 6.88 -6.33
C ASP A 164 18.99 8.16 -6.89
N ALA A 165 18.85 9.26 -6.15
CA ALA A 165 19.39 10.57 -6.55
C ALA A 165 20.93 10.57 -6.63
N SER A 166 21.60 9.71 -5.85
CA SER A 166 23.07 9.56 -5.90
C SER A 166 23.56 9.06 -7.24
N TRP A 167 22.85 8.09 -7.83
CA TRP A 167 23.18 7.59 -9.16
C TRP A 167 23.04 8.68 -10.23
N MET A 168 21.95 9.46 -10.20
CA MET A 168 21.77 10.57 -11.14
C MET A 168 22.93 11.57 -11.10
N GLN A 169 23.35 11.98 -9.90
CA GLN A 169 24.42 12.98 -9.74
C GLN A 169 25.80 12.50 -10.22
N ALA A 170 26.09 11.20 -10.07
CA ALA A 170 27.35 10.63 -10.55
C ALA A 170 27.37 10.51 -12.09
N GLU A 171 26.20 10.31 -12.70
CA GLU A 171 26.06 10.08 -14.14
C GLU A 171 25.82 11.38 -14.92
N THR A 172 25.39 12.46 -14.25
CA THR A 172 25.26 13.81 -14.82
C THR A 172 26.35 14.74 -14.29
N SER A 173 27.59 14.59 -14.76
CA SER A 173 28.64 15.59 -14.47
C SER A 173 28.35 16.91 -15.21
N PRO A 174 28.73 18.09 -14.68
CA PRO A 174 28.34 19.41 -15.22
C PRO A 174 28.82 19.73 -16.65
N GLN A 175 29.60 18.84 -17.26
CA GLN A 175 30.25 18.99 -18.56
C GLN A 175 29.74 17.96 -19.59
N GLN A 176 28.79 17.10 -19.22
CA GLN A 176 28.22 16.08 -20.10
C GLN A 176 26.86 16.53 -20.66
N GLU A 177 26.61 16.19 -21.93
CA GLU A 177 25.28 16.28 -22.54
C GLU A 177 24.27 15.45 -21.74
N GLU A 178 23.03 15.92 -21.68
CA GLU A 178 21.96 15.22 -20.96
C GLU A 178 21.74 13.83 -21.58
N ILE A 179 22.01 12.78 -20.79
CA ILE A 179 21.86 11.40 -21.24
C ILE A 179 20.39 11.15 -21.63
N PRO A 180 20.09 10.64 -22.84
CA PRO A 180 18.72 10.33 -23.24
C PRO A 180 18.01 9.38 -22.26
N LEU A 181 16.71 9.58 -22.02
CA LEU A 181 15.96 8.75 -21.06
C LEU A 181 16.05 7.24 -21.33
N LEU A 182 16.06 6.83 -22.59
CA LEU A 182 16.21 5.41 -22.95
C LEU A 182 17.56 4.86 -22.49
N GLU A 183 18.63 5.66 -22.63
CA GLU A 183 19.96 5.29 -22.17
C GLU A 183 20.04 5.28 -20.64
N GLN A 184 19.38 6.22 -19.95
CA GLN A 184 19.27 6.20 -18.49
C GLN A 184 18.62 4.91 -17.97
N VAL A 185 17.56 4.43 -18.62
CA VAL A 185 16.92 3.14 -18.28
C VAL A 185 17.93 1.99 -18.35
N LEU A 186 18.68 1.91 -19.45
CA LEU A 186 19.64 0.82 -19.69
C LEU A 186 20.84 0.89 -18.75
N LEU A 187 21.42 2.08 -18.54
CA LEU A 187 22.55 2.29 -17.63
C LEU A 187 22.17 1.93 -16.18
N TYR A 188 20.97 2.28 -15.73
CA TYR A 188 20.51 1.90 -14.40
C TYR A 188 20.25 0.39 -14.29
N ALA A 189 19.67 -0.22 -15.33
CA ALA A 189 19.34 -1.64 -15.36
C ALA A 189 20.58 -2.56 -15.42
N TYR A 190 21.66 -2.07 -16.04
CA TYR A 190 22.91 -2.81 -16.24
C TYR A 190 24.09 -2.06 -15.60
N PRO A 191 24.16 -2.01 -14.26
CA PRO A 191 25.21 -1.28 -13.57
C PRO A 191 26.59 -1.92 -13.82
N PRO A 192 27.70 -1.16 -13.75
CA PRO A 192 29.05 -1.67 -14.03
C PRO A 192 29.49 -2.83 -13.13
N ASP A 193 28.97 -2.88 -11.90
CA ASP A 193 29.22 -3.95 -10.92
C ASP A 193 28.44 -5.24 -11.22
N LYS A 194 27.59 -5.23 -12.25
CA LYS A 194 26.73 -6.34 -12.71
C LYS A 194 25.74 -6.81 -11.64
N THR A 195 25.44 -5.99 -10.63
CA THR A 195 24.41 -6.29 -9.65
C THR A 195 23.06 -6.43 -10.38
N PRO A 196 22.36 -7.58 -10.27
CA PRO A 196 21.06 -7.74 -10.92
C PRO A 196 20.06 -6.71 -10.42
N VAL A 197 19.33 -6.09 -11.34
CA VAL A 197 18.29 -5.11 -11.07
C VAL A 197 16.94 -5.75 -11.33
N GLU A 198 15.99 -5.60 -10.40
CA GLU A 198 14.62 -6.08 -10.58
C GLU A 198 13.88 -5.13 -11.53
N VAL A 199 13.33 -5.68 -12.60
CA VAL A 199 12.56 -4.97 -13.62
C VAL A 199 11.09 -5.35 -13.48
N MET A 200 10.23 -4.35 -13.41
CA MET A 200 8.78 -4.52 -13.46
C MET A 200 8.21 -3.74 -14.64
N VAL A 201 7.49 -4.41 -15.53
CA VAL A 201 6.88 -3.78 -16.71
C VAL A 201 5.37 -3.84 -16.58
N TYR A 202 4.73 -2.68 -16.67
CA TYR A 202 3.30 -2.50 -16.61
C TYR A 202 2.79 -2.06 -17.98
N ARG A 203 1.94 -2.91 -18.59
CA ARG A 203 1.28 -2.65 -19.86
C ARG A 203 -0.14 -2.11 -19.66
N ASP A 204 -0.81 -2.50 -18.58
CA ASP A 204 -2.02 -1.82 -18.09
C ASP A 204 -1.63 -0.71 -17.11
N ILE A 205 -1.71 0.53 -17.58
CA ILE A 205 -1.37 1.73 -16.79
C ILE A 205 -2.62 2.54 -16.41
N LYS A 206 -3.80 1.91 -16.45
CA LYS A 206 -5.04 2.53 -16.00
C LYS A 206 -5.03 2.66 -14.47
N THR A 207 -5.55 3.76 -13.96
CA THR A 207 -5.70 3.99 -12.52
C THR A 207 -7.14 4.44 -12.27
N SER A 208 -7.60 4.26 -11.04
CA SER A 208 -8.90 4.73 -10.59
C SER A 208 -8.75 5.46 -9.26
N GLU A 209 -9.67 6.38 -9.00
CA GLU A 209 -9.89 6.89 -7.65
C GLU A 209 -10.32 5.76 -6.71
N ALA A 210 -10.19 5.99 -5.40
CA ALA A 210 -10.74 5.08 -4.41
C ALA A 210 -12.27 5.07 -4.48
N SER A 211 -12.89 3.94 -4.10
CA SER A 211 -14.35 3.78 -4.19
C SER A 211 -15.12 4.69 -3.24
N ASP A 212 -14.47 5.18 -2.18
CA ASP A 212 -15.05 6.01 -1.11
C ASP A 212 -14.77 7.51 -1.28
N THR A 213 -14.15 7.94 -2.39
CA THR A 213 -13.81 9.36 -2.65
C THR A 213 -15.01 10.31 -2.50
N SER A 214 -16.18 9.89 -2.96
CA SER A 214 -17.42 10.70 -2.92
C SER A 214 -17.92 10.98 -1.49
N GLU A 215 -17.69 10.04 -0.57
CA GLU A 215 -18.10 10.13 0.84
C GLU A 215 -17.10 10.97 1.66
N ILE A 216 -15.83 10.93 1.25
CA ILE A 216 -14.71 11.55 1.97
C ILE A 216 -14.68 13.07 1.83
N LYS A 217 -15.09 13.63 0.69
CA LYS A 217 -15.16 15.09 0.49
C LYS A 217 -16.04 15.77 1.54
N GLN A 218 -17.07 15.09 2.04
CA GLN A 218 -17.88 15.60 3.16
C GLN A 218 -17.24 15.30 4.52
N PHE A 219 -16.51 14.19 4.66
CA PHE A 219 -15.90 13.74 5.91
C PHE A 219 -14.66 14.56 6.34
N LEU A 220 -13.75 14.90 5.41
CA LEU A 220 -12.57 15.71 5.72
C LEU A 220 -12.93 17.18 6.04
N ILE A 221 -14.00 17.70 5.40
CA ILE A 221 -14.54 19.04 5.63
C ILE A 221 -15.45 19.08 6.87
N SER A 222 -16.06 17.95 7.24
CA SER A 222 -16.94 17.92 8.40
C SER A 222 -16.12 18.12 9.67
N ASP A 223 -16.58 19.05 10.50
CA ASP A 223 -16.08 19.33 11.83
C ASP A 223 -15.94 18.06 12.72
N SER A 224 -16.39 16.85 12.35
CA SER A 224 -16.31 15.66 13.22
C SER A 224 -14.88 15.21 13.54
N LEU A 225 -13.89 15.44 12.67
CA LEU A 225 -12.47 15.22 13.01
C LEU A 225 -11.94 16.29 14.01
N LEU A 226 -12.53 17.49 14.02
CA LEU A 226 -12.19 18.61 14.92
C LEU A 226 -13.04 18.65 16.20
N ALA A 227 -14.27 18.13 16.16
CA ALA A 227 -15.29 18.28 17.19
C ALA A 227 -15.14 17.26 18.32
N ASP A 228 -14.71 16.03 18.00
CA ASP A 228 -14.38 15.04 19.04
C ASP A 228 -13.08 15.39 19.78
N ARG A 229 -12.27 16.32 19.26
CA ARG A 229 -11.04 16.80 19.91
C ARG A 229 -11.28 17.76 21.07
N LYS A 230 -12.34 18.59 21.04
CA LYS A 230 -12.65 19.48 22.19
C LYS A 230 -12.98 18.71 23.46
N LYS A 231 -13.58 17.52 23.35
CA LYS A 231 -13.84 16.65 24.52
C LYS A 231 -12.59 16.00 25.10
N ILE A 232 -11.57 15.76 24.28
CA ILE A 232 -10.31 15.12 24.71
C ILE A 232 -9.34 16.15 25.33
N ILE A 233 -9.39 17.41 24.87
CA ILE A 233 -8.49 18.48 25.33
C ILE A 233 -8.91 19.06 26.69
N GLU A 234 -10.18 18.98 27.08
CA GLU A 234 -10.72 19.63 28.30
C GLU A 234 -10.66 18.77 29.58
N GLN A 235 -10.14 17.53 29.52
CA GLN A 235 -9.93 16.71 30.72
C GLN A 235 -8.45 16.38 30.95
N ALA A 236 -7.67 17.43 31.16
CA ALA A 236 -6.52 17.58 32.09
C ALA A 236 -5.35 16.55 32.08
N PRO A 237 -4.13 16.99 32.44
CA PRO A 237 -2.88 16.30 32.15
C PRO A 237 -2.60 15.18 33.15
N VAL A 238 -2.06 14.05 32.69
CA VAL A 238 -1.36 13.10 33.57
C VAL A 238 -0.07 12.66 32.88
N GLU A 239 1.02 12.88 33.60
CA GLU A 239 2.36 12.44 33.27
C GLU A 239 2.40 10.97 32.83
N THR A 240 3.21 10.76 31.79
CA THR A 240 3.54 9.50 31.16
C THR A 240 4.09 8.47 32.16
N PRO A 241 3.48 7.28 32.33
CA PRO A 241 4.26 6.08 32.59
C PRO A 241 4.72 5.51 31.24
N ALA A 242 6.01 5.16 31.16
CA ALA A 242 6.66 4.58 29.99
C ALA A 242 5.86 3.43 29.34
N PRO A 243 5.90 3.26 28.00
CA PRO A 243 5.06 2.30 27.30
C PRO A 243 5.46 0.86 27.67
N LYS A 244 4.50 0.10 28.21
CA LYS A 244 4.54 -1.36 28.20
C LYS A 244 4.01 -1.83 26.84
N GLU A 245 4.77 -2.66 26.15
CA GLU A 245 4.44 -3.26 24.85
C GLU A 245 3.01 -3.85 24.84
N GLU A 246 2.10 -3.29 24.04
CA GLU A 246 0.80 -3.91 23.78
C GLU A 246 0.97 -5.05 22.76
N LYS A 247 0.71 -6.28 23.22
CA LYS A 247 0.87 -7.52 22.45
C LYS A 247 -0.14 -7.58 21.30
N ALA A 248 0.33 -7.88 20.08
CA ALA A 248 -0.52 -8.15 18.92
C ALA A 248 -1.56 -9.26 19.21
N VAL A 249 -2.84 -9.00 18.90
CA VAL A 249 -3.93 -9.96 19.04
C VAL A 249 -3.70 -11.11 18.05
N ARG A 250 -3.68 -12.35 18.56
CA ARG A 250 -3.49 -13.57 17.77
C ARG A 250 -4.74 -14.44 17.82
N LEU A 251 -5.05 -15.05 16.69
CA LEU A 251 -6.06 -16.09 16.58
C LEU A 251 -5.39 -17.43 16.37
N ARG A 252 -5.93 -18.46 17.03
CA ARG A 252 -5.66 -19.85 16.67
C ARG A 252 -6.78 -20.33 15.77
N ILE A 253 -6.44 -20.79 14.58
CA ILE A 253 -7.38 -21.29 13.59
C ILE A 253 -7.08 -22.77 13.37
N GLU A 254 -8.10 -23.61 13.53
CA GLU A 254 -8.01 -25.05 13.31
C GLU A 254 -8.90 -25.46 12.13
N VAL A 255 -8.32 -26.17 11.17
CA VAL A 255 -9.07 -26.73 10.05
C VAL A 255 -9.76 -27.99 10.51
N THR A 256 -11.09 -27.95 10.59
CA THR A 256 -11.93 -29.06 11.07
C THR A 256 -12.47 -29.93 9.93
N GLU A 257 -12.59 -29.38 8.73
CA GLU A 257 -13.03 -30.06 7.50
C GLU A 257 -12.27 -29.52 6.28
N GLY A 258 -12.27 -30.27 5.17
CA GLY A 258 -11.56 -29.92 3.93
C GLY A 258 -10.18 -30.55 3.78
N PRO A 259 -9.45 -30.24 2.69
CA PRO A 259 -8.19 -30.91 2.31
C PRO A 259 -7.05 -30.78 3.33
N GLN A 260 -7.14 -29.80 4.23
CA GLN A 260 -6.16 -29.53 5.27
C GLN A 260 -6.64 -29.90 6.68
N LYS A 261 -7.69 -30.72 6.82
CA LYS A 261 -8.23 -31.15 8.11
C LYS A 261 -7.15 -31.56 9.12
N GLY A 262 -7.23 -31.01 10.32
CA GLY A 262 -6.27 -31.18 11.42
C GLY A 262 -5.17 -30.11 11.48
N SER A 263 -5.00 -29.29 10.43
CA SER A 263 -4.01 -28.21 10.43
C SER A 263 -4.39 -27.12 11.43
N LYS A 264 -3.39 -26.55 12.12
CA LYS A 264 -3.58 -25.47 13.09
C LYS A 264 -2.64 -24.31 12.75
N PHE A 265 -3.18 -23.10 12.79
CA PHE A 265 -2.47 -21.87 12.45
C PHE A 265 -2.62 -20.87 13.58
N ASN A 266 -1.54 -20.14 13.88
CA ASN A 266 -1.59 -18.98 14.75
C ASN A 266 -1.35 -17.75 13.89
N VAL A 267 -2.38 -16.94 13.70
CA VAL A 267 -2.33 -15.77 12.81
C VAL A 267 -2.42 -14.49 13.63
N PRO A 268 -1.57 -13.49 13.38
CA PRO A 268 -1.80 -12.14 13.88
C PRO A 268 -2.99 -11.52 13.14
N LEU A 269 -3.66 -10.56 13.77
CA LEU A 269 -4.65 -9.71 13.08
C LEU A 269 -4.03 -8.37 12.65
N PRO A 270 -4.45 -7.83 11.49
CA PRO A 270 -5.40 -8.39 10.53
C PRO A 270 -4.81 -9.56 9.72
N CYS A 271 -5.67 -10.42 9.16
CA CYS A 271 -5.28 -11.60 8.39
C CYS A 271 -6.24 -11.86 7.23
N THR A 272 -5.71 -12.00 6.01
CA THR A 272 -6.49 -12.43 4.83
C THR A 272 -6.45 -13.95 4.70
N ILE A 273 -7.60 -14.57 4.39
CA ILE A 273 -7.75 -16.00 4.13
C ILE A 273 -8.05 -16.23 2.66
N GLY A 274 -7.41 -17.25 2.07
CA GLY A 274 -7.75 -17.66 0.71
C GLY A 274 -6.82 -18.70 0.14
N ARG A 275 -7.08 -19.12 -1.10
CA ARG A 275 -6.32 -20.19 -1.76
C ARG A 275 -4.92 -19.77 -2.21
N ARG A 276 -4.76 -18.50 -2.62
CA ARG A 276 -3.50 -17.90 -3.10
C ARG A 276 -3.54 -16.38 -2.83
N ASP A 277 -2.41 -15.73 -2.62
CA ASP A 277 -2.39 -14.26 -2.41
C ASP A 277 -3.11 -13.81 -1.11
N ALA A 278 -3.09 -14.67 -0.09
CA ALA A 278 -3.64 -14.44 1.25
C ALA A 278 -2.60 -14.82 2.33
N ASP A 279 -2.74 -14.25 3.53
CA ASP A 279 -1.86 -14.48 4.68
C ASP A 279 -2.01 -15.92 5.22
N LEU A 280 -3.26 -16.35 5.41
CA LEU A 280 -3.62 -17.73 5.68
C LEU A 280 -4.00 -18.44 4.38
N ARG A 281 -3.09 -19.29 3.90
CA ARG A 281 -3.29 -20.08 2.68
C ARG A 281 -4.07 -21.37 2.95
N ILE A 282 -5.22 -21.49 2.30
CA ILE A 282 -6.08 -22.68 2.33
C ILE A 282 -5.92 -23.47 1.02
N ARG A 283 -5.43 -24.71 1.10
CA ARG A 283 -5.19 -25.61 -0.04
C ARG A 283 -6.47 -26.31 -0.47
N ASP A 284 -7.46 -25.51 -0.83
CA ASP A 284 -8.75 -25.96 -1.31
C ASP A 284 -9.06 -25.23 -2.60
N MET A 285 -9.33 -25.97 -3.68
CA MET A 285 -9.57 -25.42 -5.02
C MET A 285 -10.89 -24.66 -5.13
N THR A 286 -11.84 -24.92 -4.23
CA THR A 286 -13.14 -24.24 -4.16
C THR A 286 -13.06 -22.91 -3.41
N VAL A 287 -11.93 -22.64 -2.74
CA VAL A 287 -11.65 -21.35 -2.10
C VAL A 287 -11.09 -20.37 -3.13
N SER A 288 -11.68 -19.18 -3.18
CA SER A 288 -11.20 -18.05 -3.99
C SER A 288 -9.76 -17.69 -3.65
N LYS A 289 -9.04 -17.05 -4.58
CA LYS A 289 -7.64 -16.66 -4.36
C LYS A 289 -7.53 -15.83 -3.06
N ARG A 290 -8.20 -14.68 -3.02
CA ARG A 290 -8.52 -13.95 -1.79
C ARG A 290 -10.00 -14.20 -1.51
N HIS A 291 -10.32 -14.79 -0.36
CA HIS A 291 -11.69 -15.23 -0.07
C HIS A 291 -12.31 -14.40 1.04
N ALA A 292 -11.58 -14.14 2.12
CA ALA A 292 -12.09 -13.38 3.26
C ALA A 292 -10.97 -12.62 3.99
N SER A 293 -11.32 -11.63 4.81
CA SER A 293 -10.44 -11.00 5.79
C SER A 293 -10.94 -11.20 7.22
N LEU A 294 -9.99 -11.25 8.15
CA LEU A 294 -10.19 -11.18 9.60
C LEU A 294 -9.53 -9.90 10.11
N GLU A 295 -10.29 -9.06 10.77
CA GLU A 295 -9.85 -7.75 11.27
C GLU A 295 -10.15 -7.63 12.76
N ALA A 296 -9.26 -6.99 13.52
CA ALA A 296 -9.55 -6.62 14.91
C ALA A 296 -10.23 -5.25 14.94
N SER A 297 -11.39 -5.17 15.58
CA SER A 297 -12.10 -3.91 15.85
C SER A 297 -12.31 -3.78 17.35
N GLY A 298 -11.39 -3.07 18.02
CA GLY A 298 -11.35 -3.00 19.48
C GLY A 298 -11.11 -4.37 20.12
N LYS A 299 -12.08 -4.88 20.88
CA LYS A 299 -12.04 -6.23 21.48
C LYS A 299 -12.67 -7.30 20.59
N ASN A 300 -13.29 -6.89 19.50
CA ASN A 300 -14.10 -7.74 18.64
C ASN A 300 -13.28 -8.12 17.40
N ILE A 301 -13.64 -9.26 16.79
CA ILE A 301 -12.97 -9.75 15.59
C ILE A 301 -14.02 -9.82 14.50
N ILE A 302 -13.79 -9.13 13.40
CA ILE A 302 -14.72 -9.04 12.29
C ILE A 302 -14.24 -9.96 11.16
N PHE A 303 -15.16 -10.76 10.64
CA PHE A 303 -15.00 -11.51 9.42
C PHE A 303 -15.67 -10.77 8.27
N LYS A 304 -14.98 -10.65 7.12
CA LYS A 304 -15.53 -10.12 5.87
C LYS A 304 -15.26 -11.06 4.70
N ASP A 305 -16.27 -11.41 3.93
CA ASP A 305 -16.13 -12.07 2.64
C ASP A 305 -15.69 -11.05 1.58
N LEU A 306 -14.65 -11.36 0.80
CA LEU A 306 -14.06 -10.47 -0.19
C LEU A 306 -14.64 -10.73 -1.59
N ASP A 307 -15.96 -10.78 -1.68
CA ASP A 307 -16.73 -11.16 -2.86
C ASP A 307 -16.25 -12.49 -3.46
N SER A 308 -16.18 -13.49 -2.59
CA SER A 308 -15.72 -14.81 -2.97
C SER A 308 -16.72 -15.53 -3.89
N THR A 309 -16.21 -16.44 -4.71
CA THR A 309 -16.99 -17.12 -5.76
C THR A 309 -18.10 -18.00 -5.18
N ASN A 310 -17.83 -18.67 -4.06
CA ASN A 310 -18.77 -19.59 -3.42
C ASN A 310 -19.44 -18.98 -2.17
N GLY A 311 -19.07 -17.75 -1.81
CA GLY A 311 -19.47 -17.11 -0.57
C GLY A 311 -18.87 -17.77 0.68
N SER A 312 -19.15 -17.16 1.82
CA SER A 312 -18.72 -17.62 3.13
C SER A 312 -19.90 -17.86 4.06
N MET A 313 -19.76 -18.84 4.94
CA MET A 313 -20.74 -19.12 5.98
C MET A 313 -20.08 -19.08 7.36
N VAL A 314 -20.75 -18.51 8.35
CA VAL A 314 -20.33 -18.58 9.76
C VAL A 314 -21.42 -19.30 10.54
N ASN A 315 -21.06 -20.38 11.23
CA ASN A 315 -21.96 -21.24 11.98
C ASN A 315 -23.21 -21.68 11.18
N GLY A 316 -23.00 -22.03 9.91
CA GLY A 316 -24.07 -22.49 9.01
C GLY A 316 -24.93 -21.39 8.38
N LYS A 317 -24.63 -20.10 8.61
CA LYS A 317 -25.34 -18.97 7.99
C LYS A 317 -24.46 -18.25 6.99
N GLN A 318 -24.98 -17.97 5.80
CA GLN A 318 -24.26 -17.19 4.79
C GLN A 318 -24.12 -15.74 5.24
N VAL A 319 -22.90 -15.19 5.15
CA VAL A 319 -22.58 -13.84 5.62
C VAL A 319 -21.66 -13.14 4.63
N LYS A 320 -21.84 -11.82 4.47
CA LYS A 320 -20.85 -10.94 3.83
C LYS A 320 -19.91 -10.32 4.86
N GLU A 321 -20.44 -9.99 6.03
CA GLU A 321 -19.69 -9.43 7.15
C GLU A 321 -20.36 -9.86 8.46
N THR A 322 -19.57 -10.25 9.46
CA THR A 322 -20.08 -10.56 10.81
C THR A 322 -18.99 -10.41 11.85
N GLU A 323 -19.38 -10.03 13.06
CA GLU A 323 -18.52 -10.22 14.23
C GLU A 323 -18.43 -11.72 14.55
N LEU A 324 -17.21 -12.17 14.86
CA LEU A 324 -16.91 -13.53 15.28
C LEU A 324 -16.88 -13.61 16.80
N SER A 325 -17.32 -14.74 17.31
CA SER A 325 -17.14 -15.18 18.69
C SER A 325 -16.07 -16.27 18.79
N ASN A 326 -15.48 -16.39 19.98
CA ASN A 326 -14.54 -17.46 20.27
C ASN A 326 -15.23 -18.83 20.11
N GLY A 327 -14.68 -19.68 19.24
CA GLY A 327 -15.21 -21.01 18.94
C GLY A 327 -16.01 -21.10 17.63
N ASP A 328 -16.28 -19.97 16.97
CA ASP A 328 -17.04 -19.93 15.73
C ASP A 328 -16.40 -20.73 14.60
N ILE A 329 -17.24 -21.28 13.73
CA ILE A 329 -16.82 -22.05 12.56
C ILE A 329 -17.12 -21.25 11.31
N ILE A 330 -16.07 -20.93 10.56
CA ILE A 330 -16.15 -20.31 9.25
C ILE A 330 -16.02 -21.39 8.20
N GLN A 331 -16.99 -21.51 7.32
CA GLN A 331 -16.94 -22.40 6.18
C GLN A 331 -16.72 -21.61 4.89
N ILE A 332 -15.66 -21.97 4.18
CA ILE A 332 -15.23 -21.38 2.91
C ILE A 332 -14.90 -22.52 1.94
N GLY A 333 -15.60 -22.58 0.81
CA GLY A 333 -15.50 -23.75 -0.06
C GLY A 333 -15.81 -25.06 0.68
N ASP A 334 -14.95 -26.06 0.52
CA ASP A 334 -15.03 -27.36 1.22
C ASP A 334 -14.30 -27.36 2.58
N THR A 335 -13.80 -26.21 3.03
CA THR A 335 -12.97 -26.07 4.23
C THR A 335 -13.72 -25.40 5.38
N ALA A 336 -13.71 -26.03 6.56
CA ALA A 336 -14.25 -25.45 7.79
C ALA A 336 -13.14 -25.06 8.78
N LEU A 337 -13.11 -23.80 9.18
CA LEU A 337 -12.12 -23.17 10.03
C LEU A 337 -12.74 -22.83 11.39
N LYS A 338 -12.29 -23.50 12.45
CA LYS A 338 -12.67 -23.18 13.82
C LYS A 338 -11.77 -22.08 14.37
N ILE A 339 -12.36 -20.99 14.83
CA ILE A 339 -11.66 -19.81 15.33
C ILE A 339 -11.57 -19.89 16.86
N GLN A 340 -10.37 -19.70 17.39
CA GLN A 340 -10.12 -19.62 18.83
C GLN A 340 -9.33 -18.36 19.16
N PHE A 341 -9.85 -17.58 20.08
CA PHE A 341 -9.22 -16.34 20.53
C PHE A 341 -8.11 -16.72 21.51
N VAL A 342 -6.90 -16.22 21.26
CA VAL A 342 -5.77 -16.46 22.16
C VAL A 342 -5.80 -15.39 23.23
N THR A 343 -6.28 -15.74 24.42
CA THR A 343 -6.17 -14.87 25.61
C THR A 343 -4.69 -14.81 26.02
N ASN A 344 -4.15 -13.59 26.12
CA ASN A 344 -2.78 -13.34 26.57
C ASN A 344 -2.61 -13.44 28.08
#